data_AF-A0A4S4BJD0-F1
#
_entry.id   AF-A0A4S4BJD0-F1
#
_cell.length_a   1.000
_cell.length_b   1.000
_cell.length_c   1.000
_cell.angle_alpha   90.00
_cell.angle_beta   90.00
_cell.angle_gamma   90.00
#
_symmetry.space_group_name_H-M   'P 1'
#
loop_
_entity.id
_entity.type
_entity.pdbx_description
1 polymer ?
#
loop_
_entity_poly.entity_id
_entity_poly.type
_entity_poly.pdbx_seq_one_letter_code
_entity_poly.pdbx_strand_id
1 'polypeptide(L)'
;MDNEVSNSVHIAISLVVVAVIVGMLALFTAMSQGFGREAVASIADTQAETYATELRNTADYGAVPAAAAFIVLEKNRDAIHSLSGTVYGVMITKPEDLQKRALLSKKVRLTATEIEELQTYDVVVEEEDE
;
A
#
# COMPACT_ATOMS: atom_id res chain seq x y z
N MET A 1 -56.65 16.78 -34.75
CA MET A 1 -55.25 17.26 -34.87
C MET A 1 -54.71 17.80 -33.55
N ASP A 2 -55.48 18.52 -32.73
CA ASP A 2 -54.99 19.04 -31.43
C ASP A 2 -54.56 17.96 -30.40
N ASN A 3 -55.23 16.80 -30.41
CA ASN A 3 -54.94 15.72 -29.46
C ASN A 3 -53.61 14.99 -29.77
N GLU A 4 -53.24 14.87 -31.05
CA GLU A 4 -51.95 14.28 -31.46
C GLU A 4 -50.78 15.24 -31.22
N VAL A 5 -50.99 16.55 -31.44
CA VAL A 5 -49.98 17.58 -31.14
C VAL A 5 -49.76 17.65 -29.62
N SER A 6 -50.82 17.66 -28.81
CA SER A 6 -50.73 17.63 -27.35
C SER A 6 -49.99 16.40 -26.83
N ASN A 7 -50.33 15.20 -27.35
CA ASN A 7 -49.67 13.96 -26.95
C ASN A 7 -48.19 13.93 -27.37
N SER A 8 -47.86 14.43 -28.56
CA SER A 8 -46.47 14.51 -29.04
C SER A 8 -45.62 15.47 -28.20
N VAL A 9 -46.19 16.60 -27.78
CA VAL A 9 -45.53 17.54 -26.85
C VAL A 9 -45.32 16.90 -25.48
N HIS A 10 -46.32 16.17 -24.97
CA HIS A 10 -46.19 15.47 -23.68
C HIS A 10 -45.10 14.38 -23.70
N ILE A 11 -45.00 13.63 -24.80
CA ILE A 11 -43.97 12.61 -25.00
C ILE A 11 -42.58 13.25 -25.07
N ALA A 12 -42.43 14.36 -25.81
CA ALA A 12 -41.16 15.09 -25.92
C ALA A 12 -40.68 15.61 -24.56
N ILE A 13 -41.59 16.22 -23.77
CA ILE A 13 -41.27 16.69 -22.42
C ILE A 13 -40.87 15.52 -21.51
N SER A 14 -41.59 14.40 -21.59
CA SER A 14 -41.29 13.21 -20.77
C SER A 14 -39.91 12.63 -21.12
N LEU A 15 -39.54 12.59 -22.40
CA LEU A 15 -38.22 12.14 -22.85
C LEU A 15 -37.10 13.06 -22.34
N VAL A 16 -37.31 14.39 -22.35
CA VAL A 16 -36.34 15.35 -21.80
C VAL A 16 -36.12 15.10 -20.31
N VAL A 17 -37.20 14.90 -19.54
CA VAL A 17 -37.10 14.61 -18.10
C VAL A 17 -36.35 13.31 -17.83
N VAL A 18 -36.65 12.25 -18.57
CA VAL A 18 -35.94 10.96 -18.45
C VAL A 18 -34.45 11.12 -18.79
N ALA A 19 -34.11 11.84 -19.86
CA ALA A 19 -32.73 12.10 -20.24
C ALA A 19 -31.96 12.87 -19.15
N VAL A 20 -32.59 13.85 -18.50
CA VAL A 20 -32.00 14.60 -17.38
C VAL A 20 -31.74 13.69 -16.19
N ILE A 21 -32.70 12.83 -15.81
CA ILE A 21 -32.55 11.88 -14.70
C ILE A 21 -31.40 10.90 -14.97
N VAL A 22 -31.34 10.35 -16.19
CA VAL A 22 -30.26 9.43 -16.60
C VAL A 22 -28.91 10.15 -16.58
N GLY A 23 -28.84 11.41 -17.05
CA GLY A 23 -27.63 12.23 -17.00
C GLY A 23 -27.14 12.47 -15.57
N MET A 24 -28.05 12.78 -14.63
CA MET A 24 -27.71 12.95 -13.22
C MET A 24 -27.20 11.65 -12.60
N LEU A 25 -27.86 10.51 -12.86
CA LEU A 25 -27.41 9.21 -12.36
C LEU A 25 -26.03 8.82 -12.90
N ALA A 26 -25.76 9.11 -14.18
CA ALA A 26 -24.45 8.86 -14.80
C ALA A 26 -23.35 9.71 -14.16
N LEU A 27 -23.61 10.99 -13.90
CA LEU A 27 -22.68 11.89 -13.20
C LEU A 27 -22.36 11.40 -11.79
N PHE A 28 -23.38 11.03 -11.00
CA PHE A 28 -23.19 10.48 -9.66
C PHE A 28 -22.38 9.18 -9.68
N THR A 29 -22.64 8.30 -10.66
CA THR A 29 -21.90 7.04 -10.80
C THR A 29 -20.44 7.28 -11.15
N ALA A 30 -20.16 8.18 -12.10
CA ALA A 30 -18.81 8.53 -12.50
C ALA A 30 -18.01 9.16 -11.35
N MET A 31 -18.63 10.07 -10.59
CA MET A 31 -18.01 10.67 -9.41
C MET A 31 -17.75 9.63 -8.31
N SER A 32 -18.71 8.75 -8.02
CA SER A 32 -18.56 7.69 -7.01
C SER A 32 -17.41 6.73 -7.35
N GLN A 33 -17.24 6.39 -8.63
CA GLN A 33 -16.13 5.55 -9.10
C GLN A 33 -14.77 6.28 -9.03
N GLY A 34 -14.74 7.59 -9.28
CA GLY A 34 -13.55 8.44 -9.14
C GLY A 34 -13.06 8.50 -7.69
N PHE A 35 -13.94 8.86 -6.75
CA PHE A 35 -13.61 8.95 -5.33
C PHE A 35 -13.16 7.61 -4.74
N GLY A 36 -13.79 6.50 -5.14
CA GLY A 36 -13.40 5.17 -4.66
C GLY A 36 -11.98 4.78 -5.05
N ARG A 37 -11.51 5.15 -6.24
CA ARG A 37 -10.14 4.87 -6.68
C ARG A 37 -9.12 5.81 -6.05
N GLU A 38 -9.45 7.09 -5.96
CA GLU A 38 -8.56 8.13 -5.42
C GLU A 38 -8.34 7.95 -3.90
N ALA A 39 -9.39 7.59 -3.15
CA ALA A 39 -9.27 7.29 -1.73
C ALA A 39 -8.43 6.02 -1.47
N VAL A 40 -8.59 4.97 -2.29
CA VAL A 40 -7.80 3.74 -2.16
C VAL A 40 -6.33 4.00 -2.51
N ALA A 41 -6.06 4.78 -3.56
CA ALA A 41 -4.70 5.16 -3.92
C ALA A 41 -4.04 6.00 -2.80
N SER A 42 -4.73 7.02 -2.28
CA SER A 42 -4.21 7.86 -1.19
C SER A 42 -3.91 7.07 0.09
N ILE A 43 -4.74 6.07 0.43
CA ILE A 43 -4.50 5.19 1.58
C ILE A 43 -3.28 4.28 1.33
N ALA A 44 -3.13 3.75 0.12
CA ALA A 44 -1.98 2.93 -0.25
C ALA A 44 -0.68 3.75 -0.19
N ASP A 45 -0.69 4.97 -0.71
CA ASP A 45 0.46 5.87 -0.70
C ASP A 45 0.84 6.27 0.73
N THR A 46 -0.15 6.63 1.57
CA THR A 46 0.09 6.99 2.98
C THR A 46 0.64 5.80 3.78
N GLN A 47 0.13 4.59 3.52
CA GLN A 47 0.64 3.39 4.15
C GLN A 47 2.07 3.10 3.71
N ALA A 48 2.35 3.15 2.41
CA ALA A 48 3.69 2.94 1.87
C ALA A 48 4.71 3.93 2.45
N GLU A 49 4.36 5.22 2.56
CA GLU A 49 5.23 6.25 3.15
C GLU A 49 5.46 6.03 4.66
N THR A 50 4.42 5.66 5.40
CA THR A 50 4.52 5.34 6.83
C THR A 50 5.40 4.12 7.08
N TYR A 51 5.24 3.10 6.25
CA TYR A 51 5.96 1.83 6.31
C TYR A 51 7.44 1.98 5.92
N ALA A 52 7.72 2.74 4.86
CA ALA A 52 9.07 3.15 4.51
C ALA A 52 9.77 3.89 5.66
N THR A 53 9.04 4.78 6.35
CA THR A 53 9.56 5.53 7.50
C THR A 53 9.85 4.62 8.70
N GLU A 54 8.98 3.65 9.01
CA GLU A 54 9.24 2.67 10.09
C GLU A 54 10.48 1.81 9.81
N LEU A 55 10.65 1.35 8.57
CA LEU A 55 11.82 0.56 8.15
C LEU A 55 13.11 1.37 8.31
N ARG A 56 13.11 2.60 7.81
CA ARG A 56 14.26 3.52 7.88
C ARG A 56 14.62 3.89 9.32
N ASN A 57 13.61 4.23 10.12
CA ASN A 57 13.82 4.52 11.54
C ASN A 57 14.38 3.32 12.31
N THR A 58 13.97 2.10 11.96
CA THR A 58 14.49 0.88 12.60
C THR A 58 15.94 0.63 12.19
N ALA A 59 16.30 0.90 10.92
CA ALA A 59 17.68 0.83 10.47
C ALA A 59 18.58 1.86 11.17
N ASP A 60 18.07 3.09 11.34
CA ASP A 60 18.80 4.20 11.98
C ASP A 60 18.91 4.04 13.51
N TYR A 61 18.02 3.26 14.15
CA TYR A 61 18.01 3.06 15.61
C TYR A 61 19.19 2.20 16.11
N GLY A 62 19.81 1.41 15.24
CA GLY A 62 20.88 0.47 15.59
C GLY A 62 20.37 -0.94 15.90
N ALA A 63 21.12 -1.72 16.67
CA ALA A 63 20.83 -3.14 16.88
C ALA A 63 19.53 -3.36 17.68
N VAL A 64 18.56 -4.04 17.07
CA VAL A 64 17.24 -4.36 17.63
C VAL A 64 17.09 -5.87 17.85
N PRO A 65 16.25 -6.32 18.80
CA PRO A 65 15.96 -7.75 18.95
C PRO A 65 15.44 -8.36 17.64
N ALA A 66 15.90 -9.56 17.28
CA ALA A 66 15.51 -10.23 16.03
C ALA A 66 13.99 -10.40 15.89
N ALA A 67 13.28 -10.58 17.01
CA ALA A 67 11.82 -10.63 17.03
C ALA A 67 11.16 -9.30 16.64
N ALA A 68 11.74 -8.17 17.05
CA ALA A 68 11.26 -6.84 16.67
C ALA A 68 11.58 -6.56 15.19
N ALA A 69 12.80 -6.90 14.74
CA ALA A 69 13.18 -6.83 13.33
C ALA A 69 12.23 -7.66 12.45
N PHE A 70 11.85 -8.87 12.87
CA PHE A 70 10.86 -9.67 12.17
C PHE A 70 9.52 -8.93 11.99
N ILE A 71 8.97 -8.34 13.05
CA ILE A 71 7.68 -7.63 12.97
C ILE A 71 7.76 -6.45 12.01
N VAL A 72 8.86 -5.69 12.04
CA VAL A 72 9.07 -4.56 11.13
C VAL A 72 9.18 -5.05 9.69
N LEU A 73 9.98 -6.08 9.42
CA LEU A 73 10.13 -6.61 8.06
C LEU A 73 8.82 -7.22 7.53
N GLU A 74 8.05 -7.89 8.38
CA GLU A 74 6.77 -8.49 7.97
C GLU A 74 5.71 -7.42 7.66
N LYS A 75 5.66 -6.34 8.45
CA LYS A 75 4.77 -5.20 8.20
C LYS A 75 5.13 -4.45 6.91
N ASN A 76 6.42 -4.39 6.59
CA ASN A 76 6.95 -3.63 5.46
C ASN A 76 7.27 -4.53 4.26
N ARG A 77 6.74 -5.75 4.21
CA ARG A 77 7.07 -6.76 3.19
C ARG A 77 6.86 -6.26 1.75
N ASP A 78 5.83 -5.46 1.53
CA ASP A 78 5.50 -4.91 0.20
C ASP A 78 6.46 -3.79 -0.22
N ALA A 79 7.15 -3.16 0.73
CA ALA A 79 8.16 -2.12 0.48
C ALA A 79 9.59 -2.68 0.33
N ILE A 80 9.79 -3.98 0.57
CA ILE A 80 11.10 -4.64 0.52
C ILE A 80 11.28 -5.32 -0.83
N HIS A 81 12.32 -4.91 -1.58
CA HIS A 81 12.71 -5.56 -2.83
C HIS A 81 13.46 -6.87 -2.56
N SER A 82 14.49 -6.77 -1.72
CA SER A 82 15.31 -7.91 -1.34
C SER A 82 15.66 -7.87 0.15
N LEU A 83 15.78 -9.05 0.74
CA LEU A 83 16.27 -9.26 2.10
C LEU A 83 17.47 -10.20 2.03
N SER A 84 18.60 -9.76 2.57
CA SER A 84 19.82 -10.55 2.60
C SER A 84 20.55 -10.38 3.94
N GLY A 85 21.44 -11.29 4.26
CA GLY A 85 22.23 -11.22 5.49
C GLY A 85 22.64 -12.58 6.00
N THR A 86 23.70 -12.62 6.79
CA THR A 86 24.07 -13.82 7.56
C THR A 86 24.33 -13.38 8.98
N VAL A 87 23.51 -13.88 9.90
CA VAL A 87 23.55 -13.47 11.31
C VAL A 87 23.74 -14.70 12.17
N TYR A 88 24.78 -14.73 12.99
CA TYR A 88 25.11 -15.82 13.89
C TYR A 88 25.12 -17.20 13.19
N GLY A 89 25.65 -17.23 11.96
CA GLY A 89 25.71 -18.44 11.11
C GLY A 89 24.38 -18.86 10.48
N VAL A 90 23.33 -18.04 10.58
CA VAL A 90 22.04 -18.25 9.93
C VAL A 90 21.91 -17.29 8.75
N MET A 91 21.77 -17.86 7.55
CA MET A 91 21.43 -17.08 6.37
C MET A 91 19.99 -16.57 6.46
N ILE A 92 19.81 -15.27 6.22
CA ILE A 92 18.53 -14.58 6.21
C ILE A 92 18.18 -14.28 4.75
N THR A 93 17.13 -14.93 4.26
CA THR A 93 16.61 -14.71 2.90
C THR A 93 15.16 -14.24 2.90
N LYS A 94 14.50 -14.37 4.05
CA LYS A 94 13.10 -14.04 4.27
C LYS A 94 12.89 -13.66 5.75
N PRO A 95 11.89 -12.83 6.08
CA PRO A 95 11.67 -12.37 7.46
C PRO A 95 11.52 -13.52 8.46
N GLU A 96 10.91 -14.65 8.06
CA GLU A 96 10.65 -15.79 8.93
C GLU A 96 11.95 -16.48 9.41
N ASP A 97 13.09 -16.27 8.73
CA ASP A 97 14.37 -16.80 9.18
C ASP A 97 14.82 -16.19 10.52
N LEU A 98 14.37 -14.97 10.85
CA LEU A 98 14.66 -14.30 12.12
C LEU A 98 13.90 -14.89 13.31
N GLN A 99 12.83 -15.66 13.06
CA GLN A 99 12.10 -16.36 14.11
C GLN A 99 12.77 -17.66 14.56
N LYS A 100 13.86 -18.08 13.91
CA LYS A 100 14.60 -19.27 14.31
C LYS A 100 15.01 -19.15 15.77
N ARG A 101 14.85 -20.24 16.52
CA ARG A 101 15.08 -20.28 17.98
C ARG A 101 16.47 -19.77 18.40
N ALA A 102 17.47 -19.92 17.53
CA ALA A 102 18.83 -19.43 17.74
C ALA A 102 18.94 -17.90 17.75
N LEU A 103 18.04 -17.19 17.06
CA LEU A 103 18.07 -15.74 16.85
C LEU A 103 17.08 -14.97 17.74
N LEU A 104 16.03 -15.61 18.27
CA LEU A 104 14.99 -14.94 19.06
C LEU A 104 15.51 -14.14 20.27
N SER A 105 16.63 -14.55 20.87
CA SER A 105 17.26 -13.87 22.01
C SER A 105 18.43 -12.95 21.60
N LYS A 106 18.70 -12.84 20.30
CA LYS A 106 19.80 -12.08 19.74
C LYS A 106 19.31 -10.75 19.20
N LYS A 107 20.22 -9.78 19.14
CA LYS A 107 20.00 -8.52 18.45
C LYS A 107 20.63 -8.58 17.07
N VAL A 108 20.03 -7.84 16.14
CA VAL A 108 20.45 -7.73 14.75
C VAL A 108 20.40 -6.27 14.35
N ARG A 109 21.31 -5.86 13.49
CA ARG A 109 21.28 -4.55 12.85
C ARG A 109 20.57 -4.70 11.51
N LEU A 110 19.71 -3.75 11.17
CA LEU A 110 19.10 -3.65 9.86
C LEU A 110 19.76 -2.49 9.13
N THR A 111 20.16 -2.72 7.89
CA THR A 111 20.64 -1.68 6.98
C THR A 111 19.68 -1.66 5.80
N ALA A 112 18.96 -0.55 5.62
CA ALA A 112 18.01 -0.39 4.51
C ALA A 112 18.59 0.58 3.47
N THR A 113 18.75 0.12 2.24
CA THR A 113 19.19 0.91 1.09
C THR A 113 18.02 1.13 0.16
N GLU A 114 17.70 2.38 -0.15
CA GLU A 114 16.59 2.72 -1.04
C GLU A 114 16.98 2.52 -2.51
N ILE A 115 16.14 1.81 -3.26
CA ILE A 115 16.21 1.70 -4.71
C ILE A 115 15.22 2.71 -5.30
N GLU A 116 15.73 3.90 -5.66
CA GLU A 116 14.91 5.02 -6.15
C GLU A 116 14.00 4.64 -7.34
N GLU A 117 14.49 3.75 -8.22
CA GLU A 117 13.81 3.34 -9.46
C GLU A 117 12.56 2.50 -9.21
N LEU A 118 12.52 1.78 -8.09
CA LEU A 118 11.44 0.86 -7.72
C LEU A 118 10.64 1.35 -6.52
N GLN A 119 11.06 2.46 -5.89
CA GLN A 119 10.49 2.95 -4.62
C GLN A 119 10.41 1.85 -3.54
N THR A 120 11.42 0.98 -3.52
CA THR A 120 11.51 -0.16 -2.60
C THR A 120 12.89 -0.18 -1.93
N TYR A 121 13.04 -0.99 -0.89
CA TYR A 121 14.26 -1.09 -0.10
C TYR A 121 14.94 -2.45 -0.23
N ASP A 122 16.25 -2.42 -0.42
CA ASP A 122 17.13 -3.55 -0.16
C ASP A 122 17.53 -3.55 1.30
N VAL A 123 17.19 -4.62 2.01
CA VAL A 123 17.45 -4.75 3.44
C VAL A 123 18.54 -5.78 3.68
N VAL A 124 19.59 -5.37 4.37
CA VAL A 124 20.66 -6.24 4.84
C VAL A 124 20.53 -6.42 6.36
N VAL A 125 20.61 -7.66 6.83
CA VAL A 125 20.60 -8.00 8.25
C VAL A 125 21.99 -8.45 8.69
N GLU A 126 22.53 -7.76 9.69
CA GLU A 126 23.89 -7.93 10.20
C GLU A 126 23.87 -8.18 11.72
N GLU A 127 25.00 -8.63 12.26
CA GLU A 127 25.18 -8.81 13.70
C GLU A 127 25.26 -7.46 14.43
N GLU A 128 25.06 -7.44 15.76
CA GLU A 128 25.10 -6.19 16.57
C GLU A 128 26.45 -5.46 16.49
N ASP A 129 27.54 -6.21 16.33
CA ASP A 129 28.93 -5.74 16.42
C ASP A 129 29.58 -5.40 15.07
N GLU A 130 28.85 -5.56 13.96
CA GLU A 130 29.23 -5.07 12.61
C GLU A 130 28.65 -3.67 12.35
#